data_AF-A0A7U7J0N4-F1
#
_entry.id   AF-A0A7U7J0N4-F1
#
_cell.length_a   1.000
_cell.length_b   1.000
_cell.length_c   1.000
_cell.angle_alpha   90.00
_cell.angle_beta   90.00
_cell.angle_gamma   90.00
#
_symmetry.space_group_name_H-M   'P 1'
#
loop_
_entity.id
_entity.type
_entity.pdbx_description
1 polymer ?
#
loop_
_entity_poly.entity_id
_entity_poly.type
_entity_poly.pdbx_seq_one_letter_code
_entity_poly.pdbx_strand_id
1 'polypeptide(L)'
;MTGKRPSDTIGDACIPSCNAEQPEAGGFISSEKTQRQMDTLATLALNREGGFQELRGGSLGVRLATTEEEIRAAQALRYRVFFDEMGAHPSEEALRTRLDSDRFDEIADHLLVVDHARGGGADSVVGTYRLLRSDSLGEGGRFYTADEYDISCLTDFPGRLLEVGRSCVARDYRGRAAMQLLWRGIASYIFLHRIDVLFGCASLHGTSPDMMSDELTWLYHNHLAPPALRVRALPERYVSMCRTDPATLDRRTCLSKLPPLIKGYLRLGGYVGDGAVVDEQFNTTDVAVLVKSELLADKYYRHYERRLKDALD
;
A
#
# COMPACT_ATOMS: atom_id res chain seq x y z
N MET A 1 37.74 27.48 72.74
CA MET A 1 36.41 27.44 73.38
C MET A 1 35.48 26.71 72.40
N THR A 2 35.34 25.38 72.55
CA THR A 2 34.27 24.67 73.29
C THR A 2 32.92 24.75 72.56
N GLY A 3 32.19 23.67 72.26
CA GLY A 3 32.27 22.24 72.58
C GLY A 3 31.39 21.45 71.60
N LYS A 4 31.67 20.17 71.34
CA LYS A 4 31.24 18.94 72.06
C LYS A 4 30.05 18.24 71.33
N ARG A 5 30.35 17.04 70.80
CA ARG A 5 29.41 15.94 70.52
C ARG A 5 28.93 15.32 71.86
N PRO A 6 27.93 14.41 71.88
CA PRO A 6 28.25 12.95 71.79
C PRO A 6 27.13 12.13 71.07
N SER A 7 27.48 11.12 70.27
CA SER A 7 27.58 9.67 70.60
C SER A 7 26.24 8.93 70.32
N ASP A 8 26.14 7.66 69.92
CA ASP A 8 26.89 6.44 70.25
C ASP A 8 26.42 5.30 69.29
N THR A 9 27.32 4.55 68.62
CA THR A 9 27.73 3.12 68.86
C THR A 9 26.63 2.06 68.57
N ILE A 10 26.80 0.80 68.12
CA ILE A 10 27.84 -0.23 67.84
C ILE A 10 27.06 -1.27 66.95
N GLY A 11 27.61 -1.96 65.94
CA GLY A 11 28.53 -3.09 66.08
C GLY A 11 28.53 -4.04 64.87
N ASP A 12 29.65 -4.75 64.76
CA ASP A 12 30.03 -5.77 63.78
C ASP A 12 29.07 -6.98 63.68
N ALA A 13 29.03 -7.66 62.52
CA ALA A 13 29.40 -9.08 62.39
C ALA A 13 29.14 -9.68 60.98
N CYS A 14 29.94 -10.71 60.70
CA CYS A 14 30.12 -11.50 59.48
C CYS A 14 28.91 -12.26 58.88
N ILE A 15 29.14 -12.62 57.60
CA ILE A 15 28.43 -13.49 56.64
C ILE A 15 27.99 -14.86 57.19
N PRO A 16 26.90 -15.46 56.64
CA PRO A 16 27.06 -16.78 56.01
C PRO A 16 26.37 -16.91 54.63
N SER A 17 26.95 -17.79 53.82
CA SER A 17 26.46 -18.39 52.56
C SER A 17 25.12 -19.14 52.69
N CYS A 18 24.31 -19.23 51.63
CA CYS A 18 24.00 -20.46 50.87
C CYS A 18 22.69 -20.36 50.01
N ASN A 19 22.78 -20.89 48.79
CA ASN A 19 21.78 -21.58 47.95
C ASN A 19 20.46 -20.94 47.47
N ALA A 20 20.43 -20.75 46.14
CA ALA A 20 19.52 -21.34 45.14
C ALA A 20 18.01 -21.44 45.45
N GLU A 21 17.23 -20.75 44.61
CA GLU A 21 15.99 -21.26 44.00
C GLU A 21 15.74 -20.50 42.67
N GLN A 22 15.68 -21.25 41.57
CA GLN A 22 15.23 -20.76 40.25
C GLN A 22 13.69 -20.76 40.24
N PRO A 23 13.01 -19.74 39.69
CA PRO A 23 11.66 -19.91 39.20
C PRO A 23 11.71 -20.35 37.73
N GLU A 24 10.84 -21.32 37.46
CA GLU A 24 10.78 -22.20 36.31
C GLU A 24 10.51 -21.51 34.97
N ALA A 25 10.98 -22.16 33.91
CA ALA A 25 10.68 -21.84 32.52
C ALA A 25 9.18 -22.04 32.24
N GLY A 26 8.41 -20.96 32.34
CA GLY A 26 7.05 -20.89 31.81
C GLY A 26 7.10 -20.83 30.28
N GLY A 27 6.87 -21.97 29.64
CA GLY A 27 6.72 -22.06 28.19
C GLY A 27 5.56 -21.19 27.70
N PHE A 28 5.85 -20.18 26.89
CA PHE A 28 4.84 -19.43 26.15
C PHE A 28 4.24 -20.34 25.08
N ILE A 29 3.00 -20.78 25.30
CA ILE A 29 2.18 -21.42 24.26
C ILE A 29 1.74 -20.29 23.31
N SER A 30 2.53 -20.06 22.27
CA SER A 30 2.14 -19.24 21.13
C SER A 30 0.86 -19.83 20.52
N SER A 31 -0.21 -19.05 20.43
CA SER A 31 -1.44 -19.52 19.77
C SER A 31 -1.11 -19.93 18.34
N GLU A 32 -1.58 -21.09 17.87
CA GLU A 32 -1.31 -21.59 16.50
C GLU A 32 -1.61 -20.54 15.42
N LYS A 33 -2.56 -19.64 15.70
CA LYS A 33 -2.94 -18.55 14.79
C LYS A 33 -1.90 -17.43 14.74
N THR A 34 -1.27 -17.11 15.87
CA THR A 34 -0.13 -16.19 15.96
C THR A 34 1.08 -16.84 15.31
N GLN A 35 1.41 -18.08 15.68
CA GLN A 35 2.53 -18.84 15.10
C GLN A 35 2.44 -18.92 13.58
N ARG A 36 1.28 -19.27 13.02
CA ARG A 36 1.05 -19.37 11.57
C ARG A 36 1.18 -18.03 10.83
N GLN A 37 0.90 -16.91 11.50
CA GLN A 37 1.09 -15.56 10.96
C GLN A 37 2.54 -15.08 11.05
N MET A 38 3.26 -15.40 12.14
CA MET A 38 4.70 -15.15 12.27
C MET A 38 5.48 -15.98 11.24
N ASP A 39 5.09 -17.24 11.05
CA ASP A 39 5.65 -18.13 10.03
C ASP A 39 5.45 -17.55 8.64
N THR A 40 4.31 -16.90 8.32
CA THR A 40 4.05 -16.36 6.98
C THR A 40 5.03 -15.23 6.61
N LEU A 41 5.36 -14.32 7.54
CA LEU A 41 6.27 -13.20 7.27
C LEU A 41 7.75 -13.59 7.34
N ALA A 42 8.12 -14.48 8.26
CA ALA A 42 9.45 -15.08 8.29
C ALA A 42 9.68 -15.98 7.05
N THR A 43 8.66 -16.69 6.59
CA THR A 43 8.69 -17.45 5.33
C THR A 43 8.84 -16.53 4.12
N LEU A 44 8.17 -15.36 4.09
CA LEU A 44 8.40 -14.36 3.04
C LEU A 44 9.85 -13.86 3.02
N ALA A 45 10.50 -13.76 4.19
CA ALA A 45 11.91 -13.43 4.30
C ALA A 45 12.85 -14.55 3.83
N LEU A 46 12.46 -15.82 4.03
CA LEU A 46 13.31 -17.00 3.81
C LEU A 46 13.10 -17.70 2.45
N ASN A 47 11.93 -17.58 1.80
CA ASN A 47 11.59 -18.26 0.55
C ASN A 47 11.64 -17.34 -0.69
N ARG A 48 12.74 -16.61 -0.87
CA ARG A 48 12.97 -15.84 -2.12
C ARG A 48 13.05 -16.73 -3.37
N GLU A 49 13.52 -17.97 -3.20
CA GLU A 49 13.62 -18.94 -4.29
C GLU A 49 12.26 -19.50 -4.72
N GLY A 50 11.23 -19.40 -3.86
CA GLY A 50 9.88 -19.92 -4.12
C GLY A 50 8.95 -18.97 -4.88
N GLY A 51 9.38 -17.76 -5.23
CA GLY A 51 8.53 -16.77 -5.90
C GLY A 51 7.36 -16.27 -5.05
N PHE A 52 6.38 -15.62 -5.69
CA PHE A 52 5.21 -15.07 -5.00
C PHE A 52 4.25 -16.19 -4.56
N GLN A 53 4.07 -16.34 -3.26
CA GLN A 53 3.14 -17.32 -2.68
C GLN A 53 1.76 -16.72 -2.44
N GLU A 54 0.70 -17.48 -2.74
CA GLU A 54 -0.66 -17.03 -2.50
C GLU A 54 -0.92 -16.81 -1.01
N LEU A 55 -1.42 -15.61 -0.65
CA LEU A 55 -1.80 -15.31 0.72
C LEU A 55 -3.32 -15.47 0.87
N ARG A 56 -3.76 -16.25 1.87
CA ARG A 56 -5.19 -16.54 2.12
C ARG A 56 -5.78 -15.70 3.25
N GLY A 57 -7.09 -15.55 3.22
CA GLY A 57 -7.92 -14.97 4.27
C GLY A 57 -9.39 -15.35 4.08
N GLY A 58 -9.88 -16.36 4.80
CA GLY A 58 -11.20 -16.94 4.53
C GLY A 58 -11.22 -17.67 3.18
N SER A 59 -12.28 -17.50 2.40
CA SER A 59 -12.36 -18.02 1.03
C SER A 59 -11.52 -17.22 0.02
N LEU A 60 -11.08 -16.01 0.40
CA LEU A 60 -10.30 -15.14 -0.46
C LEU A 60 -8.81 -15.51 -0.44
N GLY A 61 -8.18 -15.40 -1.59
CA GLY A 61 -6.74 -15.48 -1.78
C GLY A 61 -6.21 -14.30 -2.60
N VAL A 62 -4.95 -13.95 -2.42
CA VAL A 62 -4.23 -12.98 -3.27
C VAL A 62 -2.97 -13.61 -3.85
N ARG A 63 -2.82 -13.56 -5.17
CA ARG A 63 -1.72 -14.15 -5.92
C ARG A 63 -1.47 -13.41 -7.22
N LEU A 64 -0.36 -13.70 -7.88
CA LEU A 64 -0.11 -13.22 -9.24
C LEU A 64 -0.90 -14.06 -10.25
N ALA A 65 -1.32 -13.43 -11.34
CA ALA A 65 -1.75 -14.10 -12.55
C ALA A 65 -0.57 -14.86 -13.16
N THR A 66 -0.80 -16.09 -13.63
CA THR A 66 0.23 -16.91 -14.27
C THR A 66 -0.15 -17.36 -15.68
N THR A 67 -1.36 -17.04 -16.15
CA THR A 67 -1.83 -17.36 -17.49
C THR A 67 -2.52 -16.18 -18.16
N GLU A 68 -2.60 -16.19 -19.49
CA GLU A 68 -3.30 -15.15 -20.25
C GLU A 68 -4.80 -15.07 -19.92
N GLU A 69 -5.43 -16.20 -19.60
CA GLU A 69 -6.84 -16.23 -19.20
C GLU A 69 -7.08 -15.48 -17.89
N GLU A 70 -6.11 -15.54 -16.96
CA GLU A 70 -6.19 -14.83 -15.69
C GLU A 70 -5.96 -13.31 -15.87
N ILE A 71 -5.08 -12.92 -16.78
CA ILE A 71 -4.91 -11.51 -17.18
C ILE A 71 -6.19 -11.00 -17.84
N ARG A 72 -6.78 -11.77 -18.76
CA ARG A 72 -8.08 -11.44 -19.37
C ARG A 72 -9.20 -11.33 -18.34
N ALA A 73 -9.20 -12.17 -17.31
CA ALA A 73 -10.15 -12.07 -16.21
C ALA A 73 -10.00 -10.75 -15.42
N ALA A 74 -8.76 -10.32 -15.17
CA ALA A 74 -8.49 -9.02 -14.56
C ALA A 74 -8.94 -7.85 -15.46
N GLN A 75 -8.66 -7.91 -16.77
CA GLN A 75 -9.12 -6.91 -17.76
C GLN A 75 -10.66 -6.84 -17.84
N ALA A 76 -11.34 -7.97 -17.79
CA ALA A 76 -12.81 -8.02 -17.77
C ALA A 76 -13.38 -7.46 -16.46
N LEU A 77 -12.75 -7.74 -15.31
CA LEU A 77 -13.13 -7.14 -14.04
C LEU A 77 -12.97 -5.62 -14.06
N ARG A 78 -11.82 -5.14 -14.55
CA ARG A 78 -11.55 -3.71 -14.73
C ARG A 78 -12.59 -3.07 -15.64
N TYR A 79 -12.95 -3.73 -16.75
CA TYR A 79 -13.99 -3.23 -17.64
C TYR A 79 -15.32 -2.98 -16.89
N ARG A 80 -15.81 -4.01 -16.18
CA ARG A 80 -17.06 -3.93 -15.41
C ARG A 80 -17.02 -2.84 -14.35
N VAL A 81 -15.89 -2.64 -13.68
CA VAL A 81 -15.79 -1.63 -12.62
C VAL A 81 -15.65 -0.23 -13.20
N PHE A 82 -14.72 -0.02 -14.12
CA PHE A 82 -14.40 1.33 -14.61
C PHE A 82 -15.47 1.86 -15.56
N PHE A 83 -15.90 1.06 -16.53
CA PHE A 83 -16.82 1.52 -17.58
C PHE A 83 -18.29 1.25 -17.21
N ASP A 84 -18.66 0.01 -16.91
CA ASP A 84 -20.07 -0.32 -16.64
C ASP A 84 -20.58 0.32 -15.34
N GLU A 85 -19.73 0.43 -14.31
CA GLU A 85 -20.14 0.94 -13.00
C GLU A 85 -19.73 2.40 -12.74
N MET A 86 -18.47 2.77 -12.98
CA MET A 86 -17.94 4.10 -12.65
C MET A 86 -18.16 5.12 -13.78
N GLY A 87 -18.68 4.67 -14.92
CA GLY A 87 -19.09 5.53 -16.02
C GLY A 87 -17.94 6.02 -16.88
N ALA A 88 -16.75 5.43 -16.81
CA ALA A 88 -15.65 5.75 -17.72
C ALA A 88 -16.10 5.59 -19.19
N HIS A 89 -15.43 6.30 -20.10
CA HIS A 89 -15.72 6.33 -21.53
C HIS A 89 -14.85 5.30 -22.27
N PRO A 90 -15.40 4.16 -22.70
CA PRO A 90 -14.61 3.12 -23.35
C PRO A 90 -14.18 3.56 -24.76
N SER A 91 -12.98 3.16 -25.16
CA SER A 91 -12.61 3.20 -26.58
C SER A 91 -13.48 2.23 -27.38
N GLU A 92 -13.52 2.38 -28.71
CA GLU A 92 -14.25 1.46 -29.59
C GLU A 92 -13.79 0.00 -29.39
N GLU A 93 -12.49 -0.19 -29.19
CA GLU A 93 -11.93 -1.51 -28.91
C GLU A 93 -12.40 -2.06 -27.57
N ALA A 94 -12.30 -1.28 -26.49
CA ALA A 94 -12.75 -1.71 -25.17
C ALA A 94 -14.25 -2.05 -25.17
N LEU A 95 -15.07 -1.28 -25.89
CA LEU A 95 -16.49 -1.55 -26.05
C LEU A 95 -16.77 -2.87 -26.78
N ARG A 96 -15.99 -3.16 -27.83
CA ARG A 96 -16.10 -4.39 -28.63
C ARG A 96 -15.64 -5.63 -27.86
N THR A 97 -14.52 -5.54 -27.13
CA THR A 97 -13.92 -6.67 -26.42
C THR A 97 -14.48 -6.87 -25.02
N ARG A 98 -15.08 -5.83 -24.42
CA ARG A 98 -15.47 -5.76 -23.00
C ARG A 98 -14.27 -5.96 -22.07
N LEU A 99 -13.10 -5.45 -22.47
CA LEU A 99 -11.86 -5.53 -21.72
C LEU A 99 -11.26 -4.13 -21.54
N ASP A 100 -10.80 -3.82 -20.32
CA ASP A 100 -9.88 -2.71 -20.07
C ASP A 100 -8.46 -3.24 -20.30
N SER A 101 -7.90 -3.05 -21.49
CA SER A 101 -6.57 -3.54 -21.85
C SER A 101 -5.72 -2.47 -22.51
N ASP A 102 -4.44 -2.43 -22.17
CA ASP A 102 -3.46 -1.57 -22.83
C ASP A 102 -2.10 -2.29 -22.98
N ARG A 103 -1.15 -1.67 -23.69
CA ARG A 103 0.18 -2.22 -23.96
C ARG A 103 0.98 -2.59 -22.70
N PHE A 104 0.68 -2.01 -21.54
CA PHE A 104 1.41 -2.29 -20.32
C PHE A 104 1.02 -3.63 -19.69
N ASP A 105 -0.14 -4.19 -20.07
CA ASP A 105 -0.59 -5.47 -19.54
C ASP A 105 0.33 -6.64 -19.93
N GLU A 106 1.08 -6.53 -21.03
CA GLU A 106 2.00 -7.56 -21.52
C GLU A 106 3.28 -7.67 -20.70
N ILE A 107 3.72 -6.56 -20.08
CA ILE A 107 4.99 -6.47 -19.35
C ILE A 107 4.81 -6.33 -17.83
N ALA A 108 3.59 -6.03 -17.39
CA ALA A 108 3.23 -5.91 -15.99
C ALA A 108 2.81 -7.25 -15.40
N ASP A 109 3.11 -7.45 -14.12
CA ASP A 109 2.46 -8.49 -13.35
C ASP A 109 1.06 -8.04 -12.94
N HIS A 110 0.16 -9.01 -12.73
CA HIS A 110 -1.22 -8.74 -12.32
C HIS A 110 -1.48 -9.42 -10.99
N LEU A 111 -1.63 -8.62 -9.93
CA LEU A 111 -2.07 -9.11 -8.64
C LEU A 111 -3.57 -9.34 -8.69
N LEU A 112 -4.02 -10.52 -8.31
CA LEU A 112 -5.42 -10.93 -8.31
C LEU A 112 -5.89 -11.21 -6.89
N VAL A 113 -7.09 -10.75 -6.55
CA VAL A 113 -7.86 -11.30 -5.43
C VAL A 113 -8.85 -12.30 -6.01
N VAL A 114 -8.77 -13.54 -5.55
CA VAL A 114 -9.58 -14.65 -6.03
C VAL A 114 -10.47 -15.14 -4.89
N ASP A 115 -11.76 -15.33 -5.15
CA ASP A 115 -12.68 -16.00 -4.23
C ASP A 115 -12.82 -17.48 -4.59
N HIS A 116 -12.21 -18.34 -3.79
CA HIS A 116 -12.19 -19.78 -4.01
C HIS A 116 -13.54 -20.45 -3.75
N ALA A 117 -14.48 -19.77 -3.08
CA ALA A 117 -15.85 -20.26 -2.94
C ALA A 117 -16.63 -20.24 -4.26
N ARG A 118 -16.18 -19.46 -5.26
CA ARG A 118 -16.80 -19.37 -6.60
C ARG A 118 -16.27 -20.42 -7.57
N GLY A 119 -15.35 -21.27 -7.13
CA GLY A 119 -14.63 -22.21 -7.99
C GLY A 119 -13.51 -21.52 -8.79
N GLY A 120 -13.18 -22.07 -9.96
CA GLY A 120 -12.16 -21.52 -10.85
C GLY A 120 -12.73 -20.59 -11.94
N GLY A 121 -11.86 -20.13 -12.83
CA GLY A 121 -12.23 -19.32 -13.98
C GLY A 121 -12.34 -17.83 -13.71
N ALA A 122 -12.70 -17.06 -14.74
CA ALA A 122 -12.61 -15.60 -14.72
C ALA A 122 -13.47 -14.94 -13.64
N ASP A 123 -14.66 -15.49 -13.36
CA ASP A 123 -15.58 -14.93 -12.36
C ASP A 123 -15.11 -15.12 -10.92
N SER A 124 -14.08 -15.94 -10.68
CA SER A 124 -13.46 -16.06 -9.36
C SER A 124 -12.56 -14.86 -9.03
N VAL A 125 -12.13 -14.07 -10.03
CA VAL A 125 -11.32 -12.86 -9.84
C VAL A 125 -12.23 -11.71 -9.40
N VAL A 126 -12.09 -11.31 -8.15
CA VAL A 126 -12.96 -10.32 -7.47
C VAL A 126 -12.22 -9.02 -7.13
N GLY A 127 -10.92 -8.96 -7.37
CA GLY A 127 -10.12 -7.75 -7.25
C GLY A 127 -8.83 -7.86 -8.04
N THR A 128 -8.24 -6.74 -8.44
CA THR A 128 -6.97 -6.74 -9.15
C THR A 128 -6.15 -5.48 -8.92
N TYR A 129 -4.84 -5.59 -9.16
CA TYR A 129 -3.88 -4.50 -9.21
C TYR A 129 -2.81 -4.82 -10.26
N ARG A 130 -2.53 -3.90 -11.19
CA ARG A 130 -1.39 -4.01 -12.11
C ARG A 130 -0.11 -3.52 -11.45
N LEU A 131 0.97 -4.28 -11.62
CA LEU A 131 2.29 -4.08 -10.99
C LEU A 131 3.37 -4.03 -12.08
N LEU A 132 3.87 -2.83 -12.40
CA LEU A 132 4.89 -2.63 -13.43
C LEU A 132 6.23 -2.25 -12.81
N ARG A 133 7.21 -3.16 -12.88
CA ARG A 133 8.55 -2.92 -12.35
C ARG A 133 9.43 -2.19 -13.36
N SER A 134 10.31 -1.34 -12.84
CA SER A 134 11.38 -0.69 -13.63
C SER A 134 12.23 -1.67 -14.43
N ASP A 135 12.54 -2.85 -13.88
CA ASP A 135 13.35 -3.88 -14.56
C ASP A 135 12.61 -4.63 -15.70
N SER A 136 11.28 -4.49 -15.79
CA SER A 136 10.46 -5.06 -16.86
C SER A 136 10.28 -4.12 -18.07
N LEU A 137 10.63 -2.84 -17.96
CA LEU A 137 10.32 -1.83 -18.99
C LEU A 137 11.10 -2.02 -20.31
N GLY A 138 12.21 -2.76 -20.31
CA GLY A 138 13.08 -2.91 -21.48
C GLY A 138 13.73 -1.59 -21.92
N GLU A 139 14.49 -1.63 -23.01
CA GLU A 139 15.17 -0.44 -23.54
C GLU A 139 14.16 0.55 -24.14
N GLY A 140 14.21 1.82 -23.70
CA GLY A 140 13.28 2.87 -24.15
C GLY A 140 11.86 2.76 -23.57
N GLY A 141 11.61 1.80 -22.68
CA GLY A 141 10.34 1.67 -21.97
C GLY A 141 10.04 2.84 -21.06
N ARG A 142 8.75 3.06 -20.81
CA ARG A 142 8.25 4.16 -19.98
C ARG A 142 7.13 3.67 -19.08
N PHE A 143 6.97 4.31 -17.94
CA PHE A 143 5.82 4.13 -17.06
C PHE A 143 4.60 4.88 -17.59
N TYR A 144 3.38 4.42 -17.32
CA TYR A 144 2.18 5.12 -17.80
C TYR A 144 1.95 6.44 -17.05
N THR A 145 2.40 6.53 -15.79
CA THR A 145 2.35 7.78 -15.00
C THR A 145 3.11 8.91 -15.70
N ALA A 146 4.09 8.59 -16.56
CA ALA A 146 4.81 9.57 -17.37
C ALA A 146 3.93 10.29 -18.40
N ASP A 147 2.76 9.74 -18.74
CA ASP A 147 1.78 10.37 -19.64
C ASP A 147 1.01 11.50 -18.92
N GLU A 148 1.12 11.62 -17.59
CA GLU A 148 0.46 12.66 -16.81
C GLU A 148 1.39 13.49 -15.93
N TYR A 149 2.51 12.92 -15.52
CA TYR A 149 3.46 13.54 -14.61
C TYR A 149 4.89 13.48 -15.17
N ASP A 150 5.65 14.54 -14.93
CA ASP A 150 7.10 14.49 -14.96
C ASP A 150 7.59 13.63 -13.79
N ILE A 151 8.06 12.44 -14.12
CA ILE A 151 8.61 11.44 -13.20
C ILE A 151 10.14 11.34 -13.26
N SER A 152 10.82 12.30 -13.90
CA SER A 152 12.29 12.31 -14.03
C SER A 152 12.99 12.13 -12.67
N CYS A 153 12.50 12.79 -11.63
CA CYS A 153 13.04 12.66 -10.27
C CYS A 153 12.99 11.23 -9.70
N LEU A 154 12.07 10.39 -10.20
CA LEU A 154 12.01 8.97 -9.86
C LEU A 154 12.87 8.14 -10.79
N THR A 155 12.87 8.38 -12.10
CA THR A 155 13.70 7.60 -13.03
C THR A 155 15.20 7.84 -12.84
N ASP A 156 15.57 9.00 -12.31
CA ASP A 156 16.94 9.35 -11.93
C ASP A 156 17.31 8.81 -10.53
N PHE A 157 16.33 8.32 -9.76
CA PHE A 157 16.58 7.72 -8.45
C PHE A 157 17.27 6.35 -8.62
N PRO A 158 18.41 6.10 -7.94
CA PRO A 158 19.14 4.84 -8.08
C PRO A 158 18.51 3.72 -7.26
N GLY A 159 17.29 3.31 -7.61
CA GLY A 159 16.55 2.24 -6.93
C GLY A 159 15.51 1.58 -7.82
N ARG A 160 14.97 0.45 -7.32
CA ARG A 160 13.94 -0.32 -8.01
C ARG A 160 12.58 0.33 -7.81
N LEU A 161 12.00 0.80 -8.90
CA LEU A 161 10.68 1.41 -8.91
C LEU A 161 9.62 0.36 -9.24
N LEU A 162 8.44 0.52 -8.63
CA LEU A 162 7.22 -0.21 -8.94
C LEU A 162 6.09 0.78 -9.18
N GLU A 163 5.66 0.89 -10.44
CA GLU A 163 4.42 1.56 -10.77
C GLU A 163 3.24 0.62 -10.46
N VAL A 164 2.23 1.13 -9.77
CA VAL A 164 0.99 0.40 -9.52
C VAL A 164 -0.20 1.17 -10.06
N GLY A 165 -1.09 0.48 -10.78
CA GLY A 165 -2.25 1.11 -11.38
C GLY A 165 -3.40 0.15 -11.65
N ARG A 166 -4.48 0.66 -12.25
CA ARG A 166 -5.65 -0.12 -12.68
C ARG A 166 -6.27 -0.98 -11.56
N SER A 167 -6.20 -0.51 -10.31
CA SER A 167 -6.74 -1.24 -9.17
C SER A 167 -8.25 -1.18 -9.13
N CYS A 168 -8.91 -2.31 -8.97
CA CYS A 168 -10.35 -2.35 -8.71
C CYS A 168 -10.74 -3.58 -7.89
N VAL A 169 -11.92 -3.50 -7.28
CA VAL A 169 -12.55 -4.59 -6.54
C VAL A 169 -14.02 -4.65 -6.95
N ALA A 170 -14.49 -5.87 -7.24
CA ALA A 170 -15.89 -6.14 -7.54
C ALA A 170 -16.80 -5.59 -6.44
N ARG A 171 -17.95 -5.02 -6.82
CA ARG A 171 -18.87 -4.31 -5.91
C ARG A 171 -19.14 -5.05 -4.60
N ASP A 172 -19.47 -6.34 -4.69
CA ASP A 172 -19.83 -7.17 -3.53
C ASP A 172 -18.65 -7.51 -2.61
N TYR A 173 -17.42 -7.22 -3.06
CA TYR A 173 -16.17 -7.52 -2.36
C TYR A 173 -15.46 -6.26 -1.83
N ARG A 174 -16.07 -5.06 -1.94
CA ARG A 174 -15.53 -3.77 -1.46
C ARG A 174 -15.57 -3.61 0.07
N GLY A 175 -15.26 -4.69 0.78
CA GLY A 175 -15.07 -4.73 2.21
C GLY A 175 -13.61 -4.60 2.61
N ARG A 176 -13.38 -4.64 3.92
CA ARG A 176 -12.04 -4.59 4.52
C ARG A 176 -11.16 -5.77 4.09
N ALA A 177 -11.75 -6.95 3.87
CA ALA A 177 -11.01 -8.19 3.60
C ALA A 177 -10.22 -8.15 2.27
N ALA A 178 -10.88 -7.85 1.15
CA ALA A 178 -10.23 -7.79 -0.16
C ALA A 178 -9.15 -6.72 -0.21
N MET A 179 -9.42 -5.52 0.33
CA MET A 179 -8.44 -4.43 0.40
C MET A 179 -7.23 -4.81 1.25
N GLN A 180 -7.43 -5.45 2.42
CA GLN A 180 -6.31 -5.92 3.24
C GLN A 180 -5.48 -6.99 2.52
N LEU A 181 -6.11 -7.89 1.78
CA LEU A 181 -5.39 -8.88 0.97
C LEU A 181 -4.57 -8.22 -0.14
N LEU A 182 -5.13 -7.27 -0.89
CA LEU A 182 -4.36 -6.50 -1.88
C LEU A 182 -3.13 -5.84 -1.27
N TRP A 183 -3.28 -5.13 -0.14
CA TRP A 183 -2.13 -4.51 0.53
C TRP A 183 -1.09 -5.52 1.03
N ARG A 184 -1.53 -6.66 1.57
CA ARG A 184 -0.62 -7.77 1.95
C ARG A 184 0.13 -8.31 0.72
N GLY A 185 -0.56 -8.44 -0.41
CA GLY A 185 0.03 -8.89 -1.66
C GLY A 185 1.07 -7.90 -2.19
N ILE A 186 0.75 -6.61 -2.22
CA ILE A 186 1.72 -5.55 -2.61
C ILE A 186 2.94 -5.56 -1.68
N ALA A 187 2.75 -5.68 -0.36
CA ALA A 187 3.85 -5.73 0.59
C ALA A 187 4.76 -6.96 0.35
N SER A 188 4.16 -8.13 0.11
CA SER A 188 4.87 -9.35 -0.26
C SER A 188 5.68 -9.17 -1.55
N TYR A 189 5.06 -8.55 -2.56
CA TYR A 189 5.69 -8.28 -3.84
C TYR A 189 6.87 -7.31 -3.73
N ILE A 190 6.70 -6.22 -2.97
CA ILE A 190 7.76 -5.25 -2.68
C ILE A 190 8.96 -5.94 -2.03
N PHE A 191 8.71 -6.83 -1.06
CA PHE A 191 9.78 -7.57 -0.40
C PHE A 191 10.51 -8.53 -1.34
N LEU A 192 9.74 -9.29 -2.14
CA LEU A 192 10.27 -10.28 -3.08
C LEU A 192 11.18 -9.62 -4.12
N HIS A 193 10.72 -8.52 -4.72
CA HIS A 193 11.45 -7.79 -5.78
C HIS A 193 12.35 -6.67 -5.24
N ARG A 194 12.43 -6.53 -3.91
CA ARG A 194 13.21 -5.50 -3.21
C ARG A 194 12.92 -4.09 -3.73
N ILE A 195 11.66 -3.79 -4.04
CA ILE A 195 11.25 -2.48 -4.55
C ILE A 195 11.64 -1.41 -3.52
N ASP A 196 12.19 -0.29 -3.98
CA ASP A 196 12.63 0.82 -3.14
C ASP A 196 11.57 1.93 -3.09
N VAL A 197 10.86 2.16 -4.20
CA VAL A 197 9.77 3.14 -4.32
C VAL A 197 8.59 2.53 -5.06
N LEU A 198 7.42 2.56 -4.42
CA LEU A 198 6.15 2.32 -5.07
C LEU A 198 5.53 3.66 -5.45
N PHE A 199 4.99 3.79 -6.66
CA PHE A 199 4.34 5.01 -7.14
C PHE A 199 3.22 4.71 -8.15
N GLY A 200 2.45 5.71 -8.53
CA GLY A 200 1.41 5.62 -9.56
C GLY A 200 0.39 6.74 -9.42
N CYS A 201 -0.70 6.67 -10.18
CA CYS A 201 -1.84 7.57 -10.05
C CYS A 201 -2.91 6.96 -9.14
N ALA A 202 -3.39 7.74 -8.17
CA ALA A 202 -4.59 7.41 -7.41
C ALA A 202 -5.65 8.48 -7.67
N SER A 203 -6.90 8.03 -7.79
CA SER A 203 -7.95 8.87 -8.37
C SER A 203 -8.99 9.28 -7.35
N LEU A 204 -9.40 10.54 -7.39
CA LEU A 204 -10.66 11.03 -6.83
C LEU A 204 -11.74 10.96 -7.91
N HIS A 205 -12.96 10.56 -7.55
CA HIS A 205 -14.04 10.50 -8.54
C HIS A 205 -14.57 11.91 -8.86
N GLY A 206 -14.76 12.17 -10.15
CA GLY A 206 -15.23 13.45 -10.68
C GLY A 206 -14.14 14.23 -11.42
N THR A 207 -14.57 15.06 -12.36
CA THR A 207 -13.69 15.84 -13.28
C THR A 207 -13.70 17.33 -12.99
N SER A 208 -14.35 17.76 -11.89
CA SER A 208 -14.35 19.14 -11.41
C SER A 208 -13.48 19.28 -10.17
N PRO A 209 -12.23 19.78 -10.30
CA PRO A 209 -11.33 20.01 -9.18
C PRO A 209 -11.93 20.92 -8.10
N ASP A 210 -12.81 21.85 -8.48
CA ASP A 210 -13.48 22.75 -7.54
C ASP A 210 -14.40 22.00 -6.56
N MET A 211 -15.05 20.94 -7.01
CA MET A 211 -15.93 20.10 -6.18
C MET A 211 -15.18 19.25 -5.16
N MET A 212 -13.85 19.15 -5.28
CA MET A 212 -12.96 18.41 -4.39
C MET A 212 -11.80 19.28 -3.86
N SER A 213 -12.05 20.59 -3.76
CA SER A 213 -11.04 21.58 -3.37
C SER A 213 -10.42 21.29 -2.01
N ASP A 214 -11.22 20.85 -1.04
CA ASP A 214 -10.75 20.54 0.31
C ASP A 214 -9.84 19.31 0.32
N GLU A 215 -10.21 18.27 -0.43
CA GLU A 215 -9.44 17.03 -0.56
C GLU A 215 -8.09 17.29 -1.23
N LEU A 216 -8.09 18.03 -2.35
CA LEU A 216 -6.85 18.38 -3.06
C LEU A 216 -5.95 19.28 -2.20
N THR A 217 -6.53 20.29 -1.54
CA THR A 217 -5.77 21.20 -0.67
C THR A 217 -5.21 20.43 0.52
N TRP A 218 -6.00 19.53 1.13
CA TRP A 218 -5.56 18.67 2.23
C TRP A 218 -4.37 17.78 1.83
N LEU A 219 -4.45 17.13 0.66
CA LEU A 219 -3.38 16.28 0.14
C LEU A 219 -2.11 17.10 -0.12
N TYR A 220 -2.23 18.24 -0.80
CA TYR A 220 -1.10 19.12 -1.08
C TYR A 220 -0.45 19.66 0.20
N HIS A 221 -1.24 20.17 1.14
CA HIS A 221 -0.70 20.80 2.34
C HIS A 221 -0.05 19.79 3.31
N ASN A 222 -0.63 18.59 3.46
CA ASN A 222 -0.22 17.65 4.51
C ASN A 222 0.64 16.49 4.00
N HIS A 223 0.64 16.23 2.69
CA HIS A 223 1.23 15.02 2.13
C HIS A 223 2.12 15.26 0.90
N LEU A 224 2.36 16.51 0.49
CA LEU A 224 3.23 16.80 -0.64
C LEU A 224 4.63 16.21 -0.44
N ALA A 225 5.13 15.53 -1.47
CA ALA A 225 6.45 14.92 -1.45
C ALA A 225 7.55 15.98 -1.23
N PRO A 226 8.67 15.61 -0.57
CA PRO A 226 9.85 16.47 -0.54
C PRO A 226 10.39 16.69 -1.97
N PRO A 227 11.09 17.82 -2.25
CA PRO A 227 11.51 18.16 -3.61
C PRO A 227 12.23 17.05 -4.37
N ALA A 228 13.04 16.23 -3.68
CA ALA A 228 13.80 15.13 -4.29
C ALA A 228 12.94 13.97 -4.83
N LEU A 229 11.68 13.84 -4.40
CA LEU A 229 10.74 12.79 -4.82
C LEU A 229 9.44 13.37 -5.38
N ARG A 230 9.39 14.69 -5.60
CA ARG A 230 8.16 15.38 -5.97
C ARG A 230 7.99 15.32 -7.48
N VAL A 231 7.29 14.28 -7.94
CA VAL A 231 6.74 14.25 -9.29
C VAL A 231 5.75 15.40 -9.45
N ARG A 232 5.67 15.94 -10.66
CA ARG A 232 4.83 17.10 -10.96
C ARG A 232 3.97 16.83 -12.18
N ALA A 233 2.70 17.18 -12.14
CA ALA A 233 1.83 17.04 -13.31
C ALA A 233 2.42 17.82 -14.49
N LEU A 234 2.33 17.25 -15.69
CA LEU A 234 2.84 17.88 -16.91
C LEU A 234 2.19 19.27 -17.11
N PRO A 235 2.92 20.27 -17.64
CA PRO A 235 2.42 21.64 -17.74
C PRO A 235 1.03 21.78 -18.39
N GLU A 236 0.77 21.01 -19.44
CA GLU A 236 -0.48 20.99 -20.19
C GLU A 236 -1.64 20.27 -19.49
N ARG A 237 -1.35 19.46 -18.45
CA ARG A 237 -2.34 18.73 -17.64
C ARG A 237 -2.44 19.25 -16.20
N TYR A 238 -1.62 20.23 -15.82
CA TYR A 238 -1.46 20.68 -14.45
C TYR A 238 -2.72 21.38 -13.91
N VAL A 239 -3.25 20.85 -12.82
CA VAL A 239 -4.28 21.52 -12.01
C VAL A 239 -3.73 21.81 -10.61
N SER A 240 -3.80 23.08 -10.19
CA SER A 240 -3.41 23.45 -8.81
C SER A 240 -4.25 22.69 -7.78
N MET A 241 -3.56 22.04 -6.85
CA MET A 241 -4.19 21.29 -5.76
C MET A 241 -4.52 22.17 -4.55
N CYS A 242 -3.75 23.24 -4.32
CA CYS A 242 -4.08 24.23 -3.28
C CYS A 242 -5.17 25.15 -3.83
N ARG A 243 -6.42 24.93 -3.40
CA ARG A 243 -7.63 25.60 -3.92
C ARG A 243 -8.41 26.35 -2.85
N THR A 244 -8.28 25.94 -1.59
CA THR A 244 -8.87 26.61 -0.42
C THR A 244 -7.79 26.99 0.58
N ASP A 245 -8.13 27.80 1.59
CA ASP A 245 -7.19 28.13 2.67
C ASP A 245 -6.97 26.88 3.55
N PRO A 246 -5.73 26.35 3.63
CA PRO A 246 -5.43 25.18 4.47
C PRO A 246 -5.79 25.36 5.94
N ALA A 247 -5.80 26.59 6.45
CA ALA A 247 -6.16 26.89 7.84
C ALA A 247 -7.67 26.67 8.13
N THR A 248 -8.50 26.62 7.09
CA THR A 248 -9.96 26.42 7.21
C THR A 248 -10.38 24.95 7.11
N LEU A 249 -9.46 24.05 6.78
CA LEU A 249 -9.77 22.64 6.53
C LEU A 249 -10.10 21.88 7.81
N ASP A 250 -11.26 21.21 7.84
CA ASP A 250 -11.53 20.18 8.84
C ASP A 250 -10.93 18.83 8.42
N ARG A 251 -9.94 18.38 9.19
CA ARG A 251 -9.24 17.10 8.97
C ARG A 251 -10.20 15.92 8.85
N ARG A 252 -11.20 15.82 9.72
CA ARG A 252 -12.10 14.66 9.75
C ARG A 252 -12.94 14.58 8.48
N THR A 253 -13.47 15.71 8.04
CA THR A 253 -14.26 15.86 6.83
C THR A 253 -13.42 15.52 5.60
N CYS A 254 -12.23 16.09 5.45
CA CYS A 254 -11.32 15.79 4.33
C CYS A 254 -11.02 14.29 4.24
N LEU A 255 -10.59 13.69 5.35
CA LEU A 255 -10.30 12.25 5.39
C LEU A 255 -11.54 11.37 5.12
N SER A 256 -12.74 11.81 5.49
CA SER A 256 -13.95 11.04 5.22
C SER A 256 -14.27 10.95 3.73
N LYS A 257 -14.03 12.04 2.99
CA LYS A 257 -14.28 12.16 1.55
C LYS A 257 -13.19 11.50 0.69
N LEU A 258 -11.95 11.38 1.21
CA LEU A 258 -10.89 10.71 0.47
C LEU A 258 -11.22 9.23 0.14
N PRO A 259 -10.93 8.76 -1.08
CA PRO A 259 -11.03 7.35 -1.46
C PRO A 259 -10.28 6.40 -0.51
N PRO A 260 -10.81 5.19 -0.24
CA PRO A 260 -10.13 4.20 0.61
C PRO A 260 -8.71 3.87 0.19
N LEU A 261 -8.43 3.87 -1.12
CA LEU A 261 -7.11 3.58 -1.67
C LEU A 261 -6.09 4.68 -1.34
N ILE A 262 -6.43 5.95 -1.58
CA ILE A 262 -5.60 7.11 -1.19
C ILE A 262 -5.31 7.07 0.31
N LYS A 263 -6.34 6.83 1.15
CA LYS A 263 -6.15 6.64 2.60
C LYS A 263 -5.20 5.49 2.94
N GLY A 264 -5.18 4.45 2.13
CA GLY A 264 -4.23 3.33 2.22
C GLY A 264 -2.79 3.81 2.11
N TYR A 265 -2.47 4.53 1.04
CA TYR A 265 -1.14 5.11 0.82
C TYR A 265 -0.72 6.05 1.96
N LEU A 266 -1.58 6.99 2.34
CA LEU A 266 -1.27 7.94 3.41
C LEU A 266 -1.00 7.24 4.74
N ARG A 267 -1.74 6.15 5.04
CA ARG A 267 -1.50 5.35 6.25
C ARG A 267 -0.12 4.70 6.24
N LEU A 268 0.41 4.35 5.07
CA LEU A 268 1.77 3.81 4.91
C LEU A 268 2.86 4.89 4.94
N GLY A 269 2.48 6.17 5.12
CA GLY A 269 3.43 7.28 5.06
C GLY A 269 3.70 7.76 3.64
N GLY A 270 2.78 7.46 2.72
CA GLY A 270 2.86 7.91 1.34
C GLY A 270 2.74 9.42 1.21
N TYR A 271 3.36 9.92 0.16
CA TYR A 271 3.31 11.30 -0.30
C TYR A 271 2.43 11.44 -1.54
N VAL A 272 2.09 12.68 -1.88
CA VAL A 272 1.49 13.06 -3.16
C VAL A 272 2.42 13.93 -4.00
N GLY A 273 2.25 13.88 -5.32
CA GLY A 273 2.92 14.79 -6.27
C GLY A 273 2.37 16.21 -6.22
N ASP A 274 2.95 17.08 -7.05
CA ASP A 274 2.53 18.47 -7.26
C ASP A 274 1.66 18.60 -8.51
N GLY A 275 0.44 19.04 -8.31
CA GLY A 275 -0.56 19.16 -9.37
C GLY A 275 -1.42 17.91 -9.45
N ALA A 276 -2.72 18.12 -9.61
CA ALA A 276 -3.66 17.08 -9.99
C ALA A 276 -3.83 17.07 -11.52
N VAL A 277 -4.41 16.00 -12.03
CA VAL A 277 -4.69 15.82 -13.45
C VAL A 277 -6.14 15.40 -13.63
N VAL A 278 -6.90 16.09 -14.47
CA VAL A 278 -8.26 15.66 -14.82
C VAL A 278 -8.18 14.58 -15.89
N ASP A 279 -8.80 13.43 -15.62
CA ASP A 279 -8.96 12.32 -16.54
C ASP A 279 -10.46 12.20 -16.92
N GLU A 280 -10.80 12.82 -18.04
CA GLU A 280 -12.15 12.78 -18.63
C GLU A 280 -12.52 11.40 -19.18
N GLN A 281 -11.55 10.52 -19.43
CA GLN A 281 -11.84 9.16 -19.88
C GLN A 281 -12.34 8.31 -18.71
N PHE A 282 -11.69 8.39 -17.55
CA PHE A 282 -12.07 7.61 -16.38
C PHE A 282 -13.05 8.32 -15.43
N ASN A 283 -13.43 9.57 -15.75
CA ASN A 283 -14.25 10.43 -14.91
C ASN A 283 -13.63 10.65 -13.51
N THR A 284 -12.34 10.97 -13.51
CA THR A 284 -11.56 11.16 -12.30
C THR A 284 -10.68 12.40 -12.32
N THR A 285 -10.23 12.77 -11.13
CA THR A 285 -9.11 13.70 -10.93
C THR A 285 -8.02 12.92 -10.23
N ASP A 286 -6.93 12.72 -10.93
CA ASP A 286 -5.81 11.89 -10.52
C ASP A 286 -4.79 12.72 -9.75
N VAL A 287 -4.23 12.10 -8.70
CA VAL A 287 -3.11 12.60 -7.93
C VAL A 287 -2.02 11.54 -7.95
N ALA A 288 -0.78 11.94 -8.27
CA ALA A 288 0.35 11.04 -8.14
C ALA A 288 0.57 10.69 -6.66
N VAL A 289 0.77 9.42 -6.37
CA VAL A 289 1.06 8.89 -5.04
C VAL A 289 2.41 8.19 -5.04
N LEU A 290 3.13 8.30 -3.92
CA LEU A 290 4.45 7.71 -3.76
C LEU A 290 4.62 7.14 -2.36
N VAL A 291 5.23 5.97 -2.23
CA VAL A 291 5.62 5.40 -0.94
C VAL A 291 7.01 4.78 -1.04
N LYS A 292 7.92 5.22 -0.16
CA LYS A 292 9.21 4.55 0.01
C LYS A 292 9.01 3.24 0.77
N SER A 293 9.63 2.17 0.30
CA SER A 293 9.45 0.84 0.89
C SER A 293 9.92 0.74 2.35
N GLU A 294 10.92 1.52 2.75
CA GLU A 294 11.36 1.63 4.15
C GLU A 294 10.21 2.05 5.09
N LEU A 295 9.31 2.92 4.63
CA LEU A 295 8.16 3.39 5.42
C LEU A 295 7.06 2.33 5.56
N LEU A 296 6.97 1.41 4.58
CA LEU A 296 6.08 0.25 4.68
C LEU A 296 6.60 -0.72 5.74
N ALA A 297 7.91 -1.03 5.69
CA ALA A 297 8.55 -1.96 6.62
C ALA A 297 8.36 -1.52 8.07
N ASP A 298 8.65 -0.26 8.39
CA ASP A 298 8.54 0.29 9.75
C ASP A 298 7.12 0.23 10.32
N LYS A 299 6.08 0.38 9.48
CA LYS A 299 4.69 0.38 9.94
C LYS A 299 4.09 -1.02 10.02
N TYR A 300 4.46 -1.91 9.10
CA TYR A 300 4.09 -3.33 9.20
C TYR A 300 4.78 -4.00 10.39
N TYR A 301 6.07 -3.72 10.64
CA TYR A 301 6.78 -4.17 11.84
C TYR A 301 6.13 -3.65 13.13
N ARG A 302 5.80 -2.36 13.22
CA ARG A 302 5.17 -1.79 14.43
C ARG A 302 3.74 -2.27 14.67
N HIS A 303 2.95 -2.52 13.62
CA HIS A 303 1.62 -3.14 13.78
C HIS A 303 1.72 -4.57 14.31
N TYR A 304 2.76 -5.29 13.89
CA TYR A 304 3.07 -6.63 14.35
C TYR A 304 3.58 -6.65 15.80
N GLU A 305 4.53 -5.78 16.17
CA GLU A 305 5.00 -5.65 17.56
C GLU A 305 3.86 -5.33 18.52
N ARG A 306 2.92 -4.47 18.12
CA ARG A 306 1.76 -4.12 18.96
C ARG A 306 0.83 -5.32 19.16
N ARG A 307 0.55 -6.11 18.13
CA ARG A 307 -0.23 -7.37 18.27
C ARG A 307 0.51 -8.46 19.04
N LEU A 308 1.84 -8.47 19.00
CA LEU A 308 2.66 -9.38 19.79
C LEU A 308 2.55 -8.99 21.27
N LYS A 309 2.66 -7.70 21.57
CA LYS A 309 2.52 -7.17 22.93
C LYS A 309 1.12 -7.42 23.49
N ASP A 310 0.08 -7.13 22.72
CA ASP A 310 -1.33 -7.40 23.08
C ASP A 310 -1.66 -8.91 23.21
N ALA A 311 -0.79 -9.80 22.73
CA ALA A 311 -0.94 -11.26 22.85
C ALA A 311 0.00 -11.88 23.91
N LEU A 312 0.95 -11.09 24.41
CA LEU A 312 1.86 -11.45 25.50
C LEU A 312 1.41 -10.86 26.86
N ASP A 313 0.55 -9.82 26.83
CA ASP A 313 -0.23 -9.29 27.95
C ASP A 313 -1.55 -10.06 28.13
#